data_AF-A0A959VZ25-F1
#
_entry.id   AF-A0A959VZ25-F1
#
_cell.length_a   1.000
_cell.length_b   1.000
_cell.length_c   1.000
_cell.angle_alpha   90.00
_cell.angle_beta   90.00
_cell.angle_gamma   90.00
#
_symmetry.space_group_name_H-M   'P 1'
#
loop_
_entity.id
_entity.type
_entity.pdbx_description
1 polymer ?
#
loop_
_entity_poly.entity_id
_entity_poly.type
_entity_poly.pdbx_seq_one_letter_code
_entity_poly.pdbx_strand_id
1 'polypeptide(L)'
;MQAMSFVMHIPLVCFGIAFPSLVIFMEWLGLKTGKAHFTAIARRWSKVMITLFAAGVVTGTLLSFELGMLWPGFMSAFGDVFGLAFGLEGFSFFIEA
;
A
#
# COMPACT_ATOMS: atom_id res chain seq x y z
N MET A 1 -17.58 12.81 3.72
CA MET A 1 -17.37 11.44 3.23
C MET A 1 -15.88 11.11 3.13
N GLN A 2 -15.08 11.89 2.41
CA GLN A 2 -13.63 11.62 2.24
C GLN A 2 -12.82 11.44 3.54
N ALA A 3 -13.16 12.15 4.62
CA ALA A 3 -12.50 11.96 5.92
C ALA A 3 -12.63 10.51 6.44
N MET A 4 -13.77 9.85 6.22
CA MET A 4 -13.97 8.45 6.61
C MET A 4 -13.13 7.52 5.74
N SER A 5 -13.02 7.81 4.44
CA SER A 5 -12.18 7.07 3.50
C SER A 5 -10.70 7.14 3.90
N PHE A 6 -10.22 8.31 4.33
CA PHE A 6 -8.86 8.43 4.89
C PHE A 6 -8.66 7.63 6.18
N VAL A 7 -9.63 7.66 7.10
CA VAL A 7 -9.54 6.88 8.36
C VAL A 7 -9.41 5.38 8.09
N MET A 8 -10.05 4.88 7.02
CA MET A 8 -9.93 3.48 6.62
C MET A 8 -8.65 3.18 5.83
N HIS A 9 -8.24 4.06 4.92
CA HIS A 9 -7.14 3.81 4.01
C HIS A 9 -5.75 3.98 4.65
N ILE A 10 -5.56 5.02 5.47
CA ILE A 10 -4.23 5.35 6.03
C ILE A 10 -3.64 4.21 6.87
N PRO A 11 -4.40 3.55 7.78
CA PRO A 11 -3.86 2.40 8.52
C PRO A 11 -3.44 1.25 7.61
N LEU A 12 -4.20 0.99 6.54
CA LEU A 12 -3.88 -0.08 5.57
C LEU A 12 -2.56 0.21 4.85
N VAL A 13 -2.33 1.47 4.46
CA VAL A 13 -1.06 1.89 3.84
C VAL A 13 0.11 1.77 4.81
N CYS A 14 -0.06 2.17 6.07
CA CYS A 14 0.99 1.99 7.09
C CYS A 14 1.41 0.52 7.22
N PHE A 15 0.45 -0.41 7.23
CA PHE A 15 0.77 -1.84 7.25
C PHE A 15 1.36 -2.33 5.92
N GLY A 16 0.87 -1.81 4.78
CA GLY A 16 1.36 -2.10 3.44
C GLY A 16 2.84 -1.75 3.28
N ILE A 17 3.31 -0.67 3.89
CA ILE A 17 4.74 -0.27 3.83
C ILE A 17 5.58 -1.05 4.87
N ALA A 18 5.03 -1.27 6.07
CA ALA A 18 5.79 -1.88 7.17
C ALA A 18 6.02 -3.39 6.99
N PHE A 19 5.01 -4.15 6.58
CA PHE A 19 5.07 -5.61 6.56
C PHE A 19 6.01 -6.21 5.50
N PRO A 20 6.14 -5.66 4.27
CA PRO A 20 7.14 -6.12 3.31
C PRO A 20 8.56 -6.06 3.88
N SER A 21 8.90 -4.97 4.56
CA SER A 21 10.22 -4.81 5.19
C SER A 21 10.49 -5.87 6.26
N LEU A 22 9.46 -6.22 7.05
CA LEU A 22 9.53 -7.25 8.08
C LEU A 22 9.69 -8.64 7.45
N VAL A 23 8.92 -8.95 6.41
CA VAL A 23 8.98 -10.23 5.70
C VAL A 23 10.36 -10.43 5.07
N ILE A 24 10.89 -9.41 4.38
CA ILE A 24 12.23 -9.44 3.79
C ILE A 24 13.29 -9.67 4.87
N PHE A 25 13.19 -8.95 6.00
CA PHE A 25 14.13 -9.11 7.11
C PHE A 25 14.08 -10.52 7.72
N MET A 26 12.89 -11.08 7.91
CA MET A 26 12.72 -12.44 8.45
C MET A 26 13.21 -13.51 7.47
N GLU A 27 12.95 -13.35 6.18
CA GLU A 27 13.46 -14.26 5.16
C GLU A 27 14.99 -14.22 5.11
N TRP A 28 15.58 -13.01 5.11
CA TRP A 28 17.03 -12.83 5.18
C TRP A 28 17.64 -13.49 6.43
N LEU A 29 17.01 -13.32 7.59
CA LEU A 29 17.47 -13.95 8.83
C LEU A 29 17.36 -15.49 8.77
N GLY A 30 16.31 -16.01 8.13
CA GLY A 30 16.13 -17.44 7.87
C GLY A 30 17.24 -18.01 6.99
N LEU A 31 17.57 -17.32 5.89
CA LEU A 31 18.67 -17.68 4.99
C LEU A 31 20.03 -17.66 5.70
N LYS A 32 20.27 -16.65 6.55
CA LYS A 32 21.54 -16.50 7.27
C LYS A 32 21.72 -17.52 8.40
N THR A 33 20.66 -17.84 9.14
CA THR A 33 20.74 -18.73 10.31
C THR A 33 20.44 -20.20 10.00
N GLY A 34 19.88 -20.51 8.82
CA GLY A 34 19.44 -21.86 8.44
C GLY A 34 18.24 -22.37 9.26
N LYS A 35 17.61 -21.53 10.09
CA LYS A 35 16.48 -21.91 10.94
C LYS A 35 15.17 -21.76 10.17
N ALA A 36 14.56 -22.89 9.82
CA ALA A 36 13.30 -22.95 9.06
C ALA A 36 12.12 -22.17 9.70
N HIS A 37 12.19 -21.91 11.01
CA HIS A 37 11.17 -21.12 11.73
C HIS A 37 11.03 -19.69 11.18
N PHE A 38 12.13 -19.02 10.82
CA PHE A 38 12.07 -17.63 10.32
C PHE A 38 11.42 -17.56 8.93
N THR A 39 11.78 -18.46 8.02
CA THR A 39 11.14 -18.62 6.70
C THR A 39 9.66 -19.00 6.82
N ALA A 40 9.30 -19.83 7.82
CA ALA A 40 7.90 -20.18 8.08
C ALA A 40 7.08 -18.96 8.53
N ILE A 41 7.65 -18.08 9.36
CA ILE A 41 7.01 -16.83 9.76
C ILE A 41 6.89 -15.90 8.55
N ALA A 42 7.97 -15.68 7.78
CA ALA A 42 7.95 -14.85 6.58
C ALA A 42 6.82 -15.26 5.62
N ARG A 43 6.72 -16.56 5.29
CA ARG A 43 5.64 -17.10 4.45
C ARG A 43 4.22 -16.90 5.01
N ARG A 44 4.04 -16.98 6.34
CA ARG A 44 2.73 -16.75 6.97
C ARG A 44 2.32 -15.28 6.85
N TRP A 45 3.25 -14.37 7.11
CA TRP A 45 2.99 -12.94 7.00
C TRP A 45 2.81 -12.48 5.54
N SER A 46 3.47 -13.10 4.57
CA SER A 46 3.22 -12.82 3.15
C SER A 46 1.75 -13.05 2.76
N LYS A 47 1.09 -14.07 3.31
CA LYS A 47 -0.35 -14.32 3.04
C LYS A 47 -1.25 -13.21 3.60
N VAL A 48 -0.93 -12.73 4.80
CA VAL A 48 -1.65 -11.60 5.43
C VAL A 48 -1.44 -10.32 4.62
N MET A 49 -0.21 -10.10 4.16
CA MET A 49 0.17 -8.95 3.34
C MET A 49 -0.67 -8.85 2.05
N ILE A 50 -0.90 -9.97 1.36
CA ILE A 50 -1.75 -10.00 0.15
C ILE A 50 -3.19 -9.53 0.45
N THR A 51 -3.73 -9.91 1.61
CA THR A 51 -5.10 -9.52 1.99
C THR A 51 -5.18 -8.02 2.30
N LEU A 52 -4.19 -7.50 3.02
CA LEU A 52 -4.09 -6.07 3.34
C LEU A 52 -3.84 -5.24 2.08
N PHE A 53 -3.00 -5.73 1.18
CA PHE A 53 -2.73 -5.12 -0.12
C PHE A 53 -4.01 -4.99 -0.95
N ALA A 54 -4.80 -6.08 -1.07
CA ALA A 54 -6.06 -6.04 -1.80
C ALA A 54 -7.05 -4.99 -1.22
N ALA A 55 -7.16 -4.91 0.11
CA ALA A 55 -7.98 -3.88 0.75
C ALA A 55 -7.43 -2.45 0.53
N GLY A 56 -6.11 -2.29 0.54
CA GLY A 56 -5.41 -1.04 0.25
C GLY A 56 -5.70 -0.53 -1.16
N VAL A 57 -5.59 -1.39 -2.18
CA VAL A 57 -5.85 -1.03 -3.59
C VAL A 57 -7.29 -0.55 -3.79
N VAL A 58 -8.28 -1.25 -3.22
CA VAL A 58 -9.69 -0.87 -3.33
C VAL A 58 -9.95 0.49 -2.67
N THR A 59 -9.46 0.68 -1.45
CA THR A 59 -9.67 1.93 -0.69
C THR A 59 -8.91 3.12 -1.29
N GLY A 60 -7.72 2.90 -1.85
CA GLY A 60 -6.94 3.93 -2.56
C GLY A 60 -7.59 4.35 -3.86
N THR A 61 -8.12 3.40 -4.62
CA THR A 61 -8.89 3.68 -5.85
C THR A 61 -10.09 4.57 -5.55
N LEU A 62 -10.85 4.26 -4.49
CA LEU A 62 -11.95 5.10 -4.02
C LEU A 62 -11.51 6.53 -3.70
N LEU A 63 -10.41 6.71 -2.99
CA LEU A 63 -9.86 8.03 -2.65
C LEU A 63 -9.45 8.85 -3.89
N SER A 64 -8.87 8.22 -4.92
CA SER A 64 -8.53 8.89 -6.17
C SER A 64 -9.77 9.43 -6.89
N PHE A 65 -10.86 8.65 -6.91
CA PHE A 65 -12.14 9.11 -7.44
C PHE A 65 -12.79 10.19 -6.57
N GLU A 66 -12.73 10.07 -5.24
CA GLU A 66 -13.22 11.09 -4.31
C GLU A 66 -12.49 12.43 -4.51
N LEU A 67 -11.17 12.41 -4.75
CA LEU A 67 -10.42 13.62 -5.04
C LEU A 67 -10.89 14.30 -6.33
N GLY A 68 -11.15 13.52 -7.39
CA GLY A 68 -11.68 14.05 -8.66
C GLY A 68 -13.11 14.59 -8.56
N MET A 69 -13.99 13.89 -7.85
CA MET A 69 -15.41 14.25 -7.78
C MET A 69 -15.71 15.34 -6.75
N LEU A 70 -15.06 15.29 -5.58
CA LEU A 70 -15.34 16.21 -4.47
C LEU A 70 -14.52 17.50 -4.55
N TRP A 71 -13.39 17.51 -5.26
CA TRP A 71 -12.50 18.67 -5.38
C TRP A 71 -12.20 19.07 -6.85
N PRO A 72 -13.23 19.32 -7.67
CA PRO A 72 -13.04 19.60 -9.09
C PRO A 72 -12.24 20.89 -9.35
N GLY A 73 -12.44 21.94 -8.54
CA GLY A 73 -11.69 23.20 -8.67
C GLY A 73 -10.20 23.04 -8.33
N PHE A 74 -9.87 22.23 -7.32
CA PHE A 74 -8.48 21.92 -6.96
C PHE A 74 -7.81 21.08 -8.05
N MET A 75 -8.49 20.05 -8.55
CA MET A 75 -7.96 19.20 -9.62
C MET A 75 -7.83 19.95 -10.95
N SER A 76 -8.70 20.91 -11.25
CA SER A 76 -8.53 21.77 -12.43
C SER A 76 -7.32 22.69 -12.34
N ALA A 77 -6.91 23.11 -11.14
CA ALA A 77 -5.81 24.04 -10.94
C ALA A 77 -4.45 23.34 -10.75
N PHE A 78 -4.44 22.18 -10.08
CA PHE A 78 -3.21 21.49 -9.67
C PHE A 78 -3.11 20.04 -10.16
N GLY A 79 -4.09 19.57 -10.95
CA GLY A 79 -4.17 18.20 -11.42
C GLY A 79 -2.94 17.75 -12.19
N ASP A 80 -2.29 18.62 -12.95
CA ASP A 80 -1.08 18.27 -13.71
C ASP A 80 0.10 17.91 -12.80
N VAL A 81 0.23 18.56 -11.64
CA VAL A 81 1.31 18.31 -10.67
C VAL A 81 0.99 17.08 -9.82
N PHE A 82 -0.20 17.03 -9.22
CA PHE A 82 -0.59 15.92 -8.37
C PHE A 82 -0.84 14.64 -9.16
N GLY A 83 -1.35 14.73 -10.39
CA GLY A 83 -1.60 13.59 -11.26
C GLY A 83 -0.33 12.82 -11.58
N LEU A 84 0.82 13.51 -11.75
CA LEU A 84 2.11 12.84 -11.93
C LEU A 84 2.54 12.08 -10.67
N ALA A 85 2.35 12.67 -9.47
CA ALA A 85 2.65 12.00 -8.21
C ALA A 85 1.77 10.75 -8.00
N PHE A 86 0.46 10.83 -8.27
CA PHE A 86 -0.44 9.68 -8.24
C PHE A 86 -0.09 8.60 -9.29
N GLY A 87 0.36 9.02 -10.48
CA GLY A 87 0.84 8.10 -11.50
C GLY A 87 2.10 7.34 -11.08
N LEU A 88 3.06 8.02 -10.44
CA LEU A 88 4.27 7.40 -9.89
C LEU A 88 3.95 6.47 -8.73
N GLU A 89 3.03 6.86 -7.85
CA GLU A 89 2.52 6.01 -6.78
C GLU A 89 1.91 4.73 -7.37
N GLY A 90 1.00 4.84 -8.33
CA GLY A 90 0.39 3.68 -9.00
C GLY A 90 1.41 2.76 -9.66
N PHE A 91 2.40 3.32 -10.37
CA PHE A 91 3.48 2.53 -10.97
C PHE A 91 4.32 1.79 -9.91
N SER A 92 4.64 2.45 -8.79
CA SER A 92 5.40 1.84 -7.70
C SER A 92 4.61 0.71 -7.03
N PHE A 93 3.29 0.89 -6.86
CA PHE A 93 2.37 -0.14 -6.36
C PHE A 93 2.33 -1.39 -7.25
N PHE A 94 2.36 -1.23 -8.58
CA PHE A 94 2.41 -2.38 -9.49
C PHE A 94 3.75 -3.12 -9.47
N ILE A 95 4.85 -2.44 -9.12
CA ILE A 95 6.17 -3.10 -8.98
C ILE A 95 6.23 -3.93 -7.70
N GLU A 96 5.57 -3.51 -6.62
CA GLU A 96 5.57 -4.26 -5.35
C GLU A 96 4.55 -5.40 -5.30
N ALA A 97 3.56 -5.42 -6.20
CA ALA A 97 2.53 -6.44 -6.32
C ALA A 97 3.06 -7.78 -6.88
#